data_AF-A0A5N6QT61-F1
#
_entry.id   AF-A0A5N6QT61-F1
#
_cell.length_a   1.000
_cell.length_b   1.000
_cell.length_c   1.000
_cell.angle_alpha   90.00
_cell.angle_beta   90.00
_cell.angle_gamma   90.00
#
_symmetry.space_group_name_H-M   'P 1'
#
loop_
_entity.id
_entity.type
_entity.pdbx_description
1 polymer ?
#
loop_
_entity_poly.entity_id
_entity_poly.type
_entity_poly.pdbx_seq_one_letter_code
_entity_poly.pdbx_strand_id
1 'polypeptide(L)'
;MAASVVISIPDGEGALALKKENKREKKHKHDLRKVIHSFKVGTALVLVSLLYLLDPLFGHVGENAMWAIMTVVVIFEFFAGATLSKGLNRGIGTILGGGLGCLAAALAEEVGGIGNAIVVGASVFIFAAAATYARLIPRIKKRYDYGALIFILTFNLVVVSGIRAEKVMVLARERLSTIAMGFAICIFISLLVFPIWASDELHDSMASKFQDLARALEGCLEEYFGFINEKENQQPSTANFASCKSILNSKAKDESLANFAKWEPWHGKFGLSYPWGKYLQIGEHLREIAATILSLKGSLQSPRQPPTTMRETFKEPCEAVGLLLAPTLRELGESVLKMRRCHAEASILPKLKSMRVELNSVMSPSKLGPIENGGFAVATFVFMLMEMVEKVEELAKEVEELGKLADFRTQLALICPTKQ
;
A
#
# COMPACT_ATOMS: atom_id res chain seq x y z
N MET A 1 23.52 25.64 40.15
CA MET A 1 23.39 24.20 40.45
C MET A 1 22.21 23.68 39.64
N ALA A 2 22.44 23.35 38.37
CA ALA A 2 21.41 22.89 37.45
C ALA A 2 21.39 21.36 37.49
N ALA A 3 20.28 20.78 37.93
CA ALA A 3 20.07 19.34 37.95
C ALA A 3 19.88 18.85 36.52
N SER A 4 20.83 18.06 36.02
CA SER A 4 20.70 17.31 34.78
C SER A 4 19.55 16.31 34.92
N VAL A 5 18.51 16.47 34.11
CA VAL A 5 17.48 15.45 33.92
C VAL A 5 18.12 14.31 33.13
N VAL A 6 18.55 13.28 33.86
CA VAL A 6 18.95 12.00 33.29
C VAL A 6 17.67 11.37 32.73
N ILE A 7 17.57 11.32 31.40
CA ILE A 7 16.56 10.52 30.71
C ILE A 7 17.01 9.07 30.88
N SER A 8 16.43 8.38 31.86
CA SER A 8 16.65 6.95 32.06
C SER A 8 16.13 6.19 30.84
N ILE A 9 17.02 5.44 30.20
CA ILE A 9 16.69 4.46 29.17
C ILE A 9 15.80 3.39 29.83
N PRO A 10 14.61 3.06 29.30
CA PRO A 10 13.73 2.11 29.95
C PRO A 10 14.36 0.72 29.90
N ASP A 11 14.41 0.05 31.04
CA ASP A 11 14.77 -1.37 31.15
C ASP A 11 13.86 -2.24 30.24
N GLY A 12 14.31 -3.46 29.93
CA GLY A 12 13.67 -4.34 28.95
C GLY A 12 12.16 -4.59 29.15
N GLU A 13 11.66 -4.49 30.39
CA GLU A 13 10.21 -4.57 30.69
C GLU A 13 9.44 -3.31 30.28
N GLY A 14 10.02 -2.11 30.44
CA GLY A 14 9.41 -0.84 30.06
C GLY A 14 9.27 -0.68 28.54
N ALA A 15 10.27 -1.15 27.78
CA ALA A 15 10.22 -1.19 26.32
C ALA A 15 9.12 -2.13 25.80
N LEU A 16 8.89 -3.26 26.48
CA LEU A 16 7.85 -4.22 26.14
C LEU A 16 6.44 -3.68 26.45
N ALA A 17 6.29 -2.97 27.57
CA ALA A 17 5.05 -2.30 27.97
C ALA A 17 4.65 -1.21 26.97
N LEU A 18 5.56 -0.31 26.62
CA LEU A 18 5.36 0.75 25.61
C LEU A 18 4.98 0.18 24.24
N LYS A 19 5.59 -0.94 23.83
CA LYS A 19 5.27 -1.60 22.56
C LYS A 19 3.86 -2.22 22.57
N LYS A 20 3.47 -2.81 23.70
CA LYS A 20 2.13 -3.39 23.88
C LYS A 20 1.05 -2.30 23.87
N GLU A 21 1.35 -1.16 24.48
CA GLU A 21 0.49 0.03 24.48
C GLU A 21 0.33 0.61 23.07
N ASN A 22 1.43 0.86 22.36
CA ASN A 22 1.40 1.31 20.95
C ASN A 22 0.62 0.35 20.03
N LYS A 23 0.74 -0.97 20.25
CA LYS A 23 -0.02 -1.96 19.47
C LYS A 23 -1.52 -1.93 19.80
N ARG A 24 -1.87 -1.71 21.07
CA ARG A 24 -3.27 -1.52 21.51
C ARG A 24 -3.86 -0.24 20.93
N GLU A 25 -3.11 0.84 20.93
CA GLU A 25 -3.54 2.13 20.38
C GLU A 25 -3.79 2.04 18.88
N LYS A 26 -2.86 1.43 18.11
CA LYS A 26 -3.06 1.17 16.67
C LYS A 26 -4.31 0.33 16.40
N LYS A 27 -4.54 -0.71 17.21
CA LYS A 27 -5.74 -1.56 17.10
C LYS A 27 -7.01 -0.76 17.41
N HIS A 28 -7.01 0.04 18.47
CA HIS A 28 -8.13 0.89 18.86
C HIS A 28 -8.48 1.92 17.77
N LYS A 29 -7.48 2.60 17.20
CA LYS A 29 -7.67 3.55 16.08
C LYS A 29 -8.29 2.87 14.86
N HIS A 30 -7.85 1.65 14.54
CA HIS A 30 -8.41 0.87 13.44
C HIS A 30 -9.86 0.44 13.70
N ASP A 31 -10.18 0.01 14.93
CA ASP A 31 -11.53 -0.39 15.31
C ASP A 31 -12.48 0.83 15.33
N LEU A 32 -12.02 2.01 15.78
CA LEU A 32 -12.78 3.26 15.69
C LEU A 32 -13.08 3.63 14.23
N ARG A 33 -12.09 3.52 13.32
CA ARG A 33 -12.30 3.78 11.89
C ARG A 33 -13.36 2.85 11.27
N LYS A 34 -13.44 1.59 11.71
CA LYS A 34 -14.52 0.67 11.29
C LYS A 34 -15.89 1.14 11.75
N VAL A 35 -16.02 1.54 13.01
CA VAL A 35 -17.29 2.07 13.55
C VAL A 35 -17.72 3.31 12.79
N ILE A 36 -16.79 4.24 12.55
CA ILE A 36 -17.03 5.44 11.74
C ILE A 36 -17.51 5.04 10.35
N HIS A 37 -16.84 4.12 9.67
CA HIS A 37 -17.25 3.67 8.34
C HIS A 37 -18.66 3.05 8.34
N SER A 38 -18.97 2.16 9.30
CA SER A 38 -20.31 1.58 9.43
C SER A 38 -21.39 2.66 9.63
N PHE A 39 -21.09 3.67 10.46
CA PHE A 39 -22.00 4.80 10.66
C PHE A 39 -22.19 5.64 9.39
N LYS A 40 -21.13 5.88 8.62
CA LYS A 40 -21.21 6.59 7.33
C LYS A 40 -22.12 5.88 6.33
N VAL A 41 -21.96 4.56 6.18
CA VAL A 41 -22.77 3.77 5.26
C VAL A 41 -24.24 3.83 5.68
N GLY A 42 -24.54 3.67 6.97
CA GLY A 42 -25.90 3.83 7.49
C GLY A 42 -26.48 5.22 7.21
N THR A 43 -25.69 6.27 7.44
CA THR A 43 -26.11 7.66 7.17
C THR A 43 -26.37 7.89 5.68
N ALA A 44 -25.51 7.39 4.79
CA ALA A 44 -25.69 7.51 3.35
C ALA A 44 -26.97 6.80 2.88
N LEU A 45 -27.28 5.62 3.45
CA LEU A 45 -28.51 4.88 3.16
C LEU A 45 -29.77 5.64 3.65
N VAL A 46 -29.73 6.19 4.85
CA VAL A 46 -30.83 7.01 5.37
C VAL A 46 -31.04 8.25 4.49
N LEU A 47 -29.96 8.95 4.11
CA LEU A 47 -30.06 10.14 3.27
C LEU A 47 -30.61 9.84 1.88
N VAL A 48 -30.13 8.78 1.21
CA VAL A 48 -30.68 8.42 -0.10
C VAL A 48 -32.15 8.02 0.01
N SER A 49 -32.55 7.30 1.05
CA SER A 49 -33.96 6.95 1.28
C SER A 49 -34.83 8.17 1.60
N LEU A 50 -34.36 9.10 2.43
CA LEU A 50 -35.08 10.33 2.78
C LEU A 50 -35.27 11.25 1.55
N LEU A 51 -34.28 11.34 0.67
CA LEU A 51 -34.39 12.11 -0.58
C LEU A 51 -35.48 11.57 -1.51
N TYR A 52 -35.82 10.27 -1.41
CA TYR A 52 -36.97 9.71 -2.11
C TYR A 52 -38.28 9.95 -1.36
N LEU A 53 -38.28 9.88 -0.03
CA LEU A 53 -39.50 10.08 0.75
C LEU A 53 -39.98 11.53 0.78
N LEU A 54 -39.10 12.51 0.54
CA LEU A 54 -39.45 13.92 0.45
C LEU A 54 -39.86 14.23 -1.01
N ASP A 55 -41.15 14.54 -1.19
CA ASP A 55 -41.95 14.54 -2.43
C ASP A 55 -41.42 15.23 -3.73
N PRO A 56 -40.50 16.22 -3.77
CA PRO A 56 -40.18 16.88 -5.04
C PRO A 56 -39.46 16.00 -6.08
N LEU A 57 -38.80 14.92 -5.65
CA LEU A 57 -38.06 14.01 -6.54
C LEU A 57 -38.85 12.75 -6.92
N PHE A 58 -39.89 12.39 -6.16
CA PHE A 58 -40.63 11.13 -6.36
C PHE A 58 -41.48 11.15 -7.63
N GLY A 59 -42.05 12.31 -7.99
CA GLY A 59 -42.89 12.50 -9.18
C GLY A 59 -42.19 12.27 -10.53
N HIS A 60 -40.85 12.21 -10.58
CA HIS A 60 -40.06 11.91 -11.78
C HIS A 60 -39.22 10.62 -11.69
N VAL A 61 -39.10 9.99 -10.51
CA VAL A 61 -38.05 8.97 -10.26
C VAL A 61 -38.57 7.72 -9.51
N GLY A 62 -39.87 7.64 -9.21
CA GLY A 62 -40.48 6.69 -8.26
C GLY A 62 -40.17 5.19 -8.46
N GLU A 63 -39.98 4.71 -9.70
CA GLU A 63 -39.62 3.29 -9.94
C GLU A 63 -38.09 3.03 -9.83
N ASN A 64 -37.26 4.07 -9.78
CA ASN A 64 -35.80 3.97 -9.87
C ASN A 64 -35.07 4.05 -8.51
N ALA A 65 -35.79 4.17 -7.40
CA ALA A 65 -35.21 4.28 -6.06
C ALA A 65 -34.30 3.10 -5.68
N MET A 66 -34.65 1.89 -6.14
CA MET A 66 -33.81 0.70 -5.95
C MET A 66 -32.40 0.87 -6.54
N TRP A 67 -32.27 1.53 -7.69
CA TRP A 67 -30.97 1.71 -8.36
C TRP A 67 -30.05 2.64 -7.58
N ALA A 68 -30.58 3.69 -6.96
CA ALA A 68 -29.79 4.60 -6.12
C ALA A 68 -29.34 3.93 -4.82
N ILE A 69 -30.23 3.20 -4.14
CA ILE A 69 -29.87 2.43 -2.93
C ILE A 69 -28.80 1.38 -3.27
N MET A 70 -29.00 0.61 -4.35
CA MET A 70 -28.01 -0.35 -4.84
C MET A 70 -26.69 0.32 -5.23
N THR A 71 -26.71 1.55 -5.73
CA THR A 71 -25.50 2.32 -6.02
C THR A 71 -24.73 2.63 -4.74
N VAL A 72 -25.42 3.12 -3.69
CA VAL A 72 -24.80 3.39 -2.39
C VAL A 72 -24.19 2.11 -1.82
N VAL A 73 -24.94 1.01 -1.75
CA VAL A 73 -24.47 -0.26 -1.18
C VAL A 73 -23.23 -0.81 -1.92
N VAL A 74 -23.18 -0.71 -3.25
CA VAL A 74 -22.12 -1.35 -4.03
C VAL A 74 -20.86 -0.48 -4.18
N ILE A 75 -21.01 0.85 -4.16
CA ILE A 75 -19.90 1.79 -4.37
C ILE A 75 -19.28 2.28 -3.06
N PHE A 76 -20.04 2.38 -1.98
CA PHE A 76 -19.52 2.92 -0.73
C PHE A 76 -18.46 1.99 -0.16
N GLU A 77 -17.23 2.49 -0.10
CA GLU A 77 -16.04 1.75 0.32
C GLU A 77 -15.41 2.38 1.56
N PHE A 78 -14.48 1.62 2.17
CA PHE A 78 -13.82 2.06 3.40
C PHE A 78 -13.01 3.36 3.23
N PHE A 79 -12.32 3.48 2.10
CA PHE A 79 -11.50 4.65 1.76
C PHE A 79 -12.24 5.58 0.80
N ALA A 80 -12.06 6.89 0.96
CA ALA A 80 -12.69 7.88 0.09
C ALA A 80 -12.29 7.71 -1.38
N GLY A 81 -11.00 7.49 -1.66
CA GLY A 81 -10.51 7.24 -3.02
C GLY A 81 -11.06 5.95 -3.64
N ALA A 82 -11.31 4.91 -2.83
CA ALA A 82 -11.95 3.69 -3.29
C ALA A 82 -13.40 3.93 -3.73
N THR A 83 -14.17 4.67 -2.92
CA THR A 83 -15.55 5.08 -3.24
C THR A 83 -15.59 5.91 -4.53
N LEU A 84 -14.69 6.89 -4.68
CA LEU A 84 -14.62 7.72 -5.88
C LEU A 84 -14.30 6.87 -7.12
N SER A 85 -13.29 6.01 -7.03
CA SER A 85 -12.87 5.14 -8.14
C SER A 85 -13.98 4.19 -8.58
N LYS A 86 -14.70 3.57 -7.63
CA LYS A 86 -15.82 2.66 -7.92
C LYS A 86 -17.00 3.40 -8.53
N GLY A 87 -17.32 4.58 -8.03
CA GLY A 87 -18.44 5.36 -8.57
C GLY A 87 -18.19 5.89 -9.97
N LEU A 88 -16.98 6.38 -10.25
CA LEU A 88 -16.58 6.75 -11.61
C LEU A 88 -16.57 5.54 -12.55
N ASN A 89 -16.05 4.39 -12.10
CA ASN A 89 -16.11 3.15 -12.87
C ASN A 89 -17.54 2.70 -13.18
N ARG A 90 -18.47 2.87 -12.24
CA ARG A 90 -19.90 2.58 -12.48
C ARG A 90 -20.46 3.52 -13.54
N GLY A 91 -20.24 4.82 -13.39
CA GLY A 91 -20.71 5.82 -14.35
C GLY A 91 -20.21 5.53 -15.77
N ILE A 92 -18.90 5.32 -15.93
CA ILE A 92 -18.29 4.99 -17.23
C ILE A 92 -18.84 3.67 -17.77
N GLY A 93 -18.93 2.62 -16.95
CA GLY A 93 -19.47 1.33 -17.36
C GLY A 93 -20.92 1.42 -17.83
N THR A 94 -21.76 2.18 -17.13
CA THR A 94 -23.16 2.38 -17.49
C THR A 94 -23.30 3.22 -18.77
N ILE A 95 -22.52 4.29 -18.93
CA ILE A 95 -22.56 5.13 -20.15
C ILE A 95 -22.11 4.32 -21.37
N LEU A 96 -20.98 3.60 -21.27
CA LEU A 96 -20.47 2.78 -22.36
C LEU A 96 -21.42 1.61 -22.68
N GLY A 97 -21.92 0.92 -21.65
CA GLY A 97 -22.80 -0.22 -21.82
C GLY A 97 -24.16 0.18 -22.39
N GLY A 98 -24.71 1.30 -21.91
CA GLY A 98 -25.93 1.88 -22.43
C GLY A 98 -25.77 2.36 -23.87
N GLY A 99 -24.74 3.15 -24.16
CA GLY A 99 -24.50 3.70 -25.49
C GLY A 99 -24.25 2.62 -26.55
N LEU A 100 -23.35 1.66 -26.27
CA LEU A 100 -23.10 0.54 -27.18
C LEU A 100 -24.30 -0.41 -27.27
N GLY A 101 -25.07 -0.57 -26.20
CA GLY A 101 -26.30 -1.36 -26.21
C GLY A 101 -27.37 -0.74 -27.10
N CYS A 102 -27.58 0.57 -27.02
CA CYS A 102 -28.47 1.29 -27.92
C CYS A 102 -28.05 1.15 -29.38
N LEU A 103 -26.75 1.27 -29.66
CA LEU A 103 -26.22 1.13 -31.02
C LEU A 103 -26.47 -0.28 -31.57
N ALA A 104 -26.20 -1.33 -30.78
CA ALA A 104 -26.45 -2.70 -31.19
C ALA A 104 -27.95 -2.99 -31.39
N ALA A 105 -28.82 -2.44 -30.55
CA ALA A 105 -30.26 -2.56 -30.71
C ALA A 105 -30.76 -1.86 -31.99
N ALA A 106 -30.27 -0.65 -32.28
CA ALA A 106 -30.61 0.08 -33.51
C ALA A 106 -30.20 -0.69 -34.77
N LEU A 107 -28.98 -1.25 -34.78
CA LEU A 107 -28.51 -2.10 -35.88
C LEU A 107 -29.37 -3.36 -36.05
N ALA A 108 -29.83 -3.95 -34.95
CA ALA A 108 -30.69 -5.13 -35.02
C ALA A 108 -32.11 -4.81 -35.55
N GLU A 109 -32.64 -3.62 -35.23
CA GLU A 109 -33.91 -3.11 -35.76
C GLU A 109 -33.82 -2.85 -37.28
N GLU A 110 -32.71 -2.29 -37.78
CA GLU A 110 -32.51 -2.05 -39.23
C GLU A 110 -32.49 -3.35 -40.05
N VAL A 111 -31.89 -4.41 -39.52
CA VAL A 111 -31.81 -5.71 -40.21
C VAL A 111 -33.18 -6.40 -40.27
N GLY A 112 -33.97 -6.31 -39.19
CA GLY A 112 -35.32 -6.85 -39.12
C GLY A 112 -35.42 -8.39 -39.14
N GLY A 113 -36.62 -8.89 -38.88
CA GLY A 113 -36.96 -10.32 -38.97
C GLY A 113 -36.08 -11.24 -38.10
N ILE A 114 -35.69 -12.39 -38.65
CA ILE A 114 -34.80 -13.37 -37.99
C ILE A 114 -33.39 -12.77 -37.76
N GLY A 115 -32.97 -11.84 -38.61
CA GLY A 115 -31.66 -11.20 -38.52
C GLY A 115 -31.48 -10.36 -37.25
N ASN A 116 -32.56 -9.79 -36.69
CA ASN A 116 -32.54 -9.09 -35.41
C ASN A 116 -31.97 -9.99 -34.28
N ALA A 117 -32.52 -11.19 -34.10
CA ALA A 117 -32.08 -12.12 -33.07
C ALA A 117 -30.62 -12.55 -33.25
N ILE A 118 -30.17 -12.68 -34.50
CA ILE A 118 -28.77 -13.02 -34.83
C ILE A 118 -27.84 -11.87 -34.47
N VAL A 119 -28.18 -10.62 -34.81
CA VAL A 119 -27.37 -9.42 -34.50
C VAL A 119 -27.31 -9.18 -32.98
N VAL A 120 -28.43 -9.30 -32.28
CA VAL A 120 -28.49 -9.22 -30.81
C VAL A 120 -27.61 -10.31 -30.17
N GLY A 121 -27.78 -11.57 -30.59
CA GLY A 121 -27.00 -12.69 -30.05
C GLY A 121 -25.49 -12.54 -30.31
N ALA A 122 -25.11 -12.16 -31.54
CA ALA A 122 -23.72 -11.95 -31.92
C ALA A 122 -23.09 -10.78 -31.16
N SER A 123 -23.79 -9.66 -31.02
CA SER A 123 -23.29 -8.49 -30.28
C SER A 123 -23.11 -8.78 -28.79
N VAL A 124 -24.07 -9.44 -28.15
CA VAL A 124 -23.96 -9.95 -26.78
C VAL A 124 -22.73 -10.84 -26.62
N PHE A 125 -22.56 -11.82 -27.51
CA PHE A 125 -21.42 -12.71 -27.44
C PHE A 125 -20.08 -11.95 -27.57
N ILE A 126 -19.94 -11.11 -28.59
CA ILE A 126 -18.69 -10.39 -28.87
C ILE A 126 -18.32 -9.45 -27.73
N PHE A 127 -19.23 -8.57 -27.31
CA PHE A 127 -18.94 -7.57 -26.28
C PHE A 127 -18.78 -8.20 -24.89
N ALA A 128 -19.58 -9.22 -24.54
CA ALA A 128 -19.42 -9.94 -23.28
C ALA A 128 -18.10 -10.72 -23.23
N ALA A 129 -17.73 -11.42 -24.31
CA ALA A 129 -16.47 -12.14 -24.40
C ALA A 129 -15.26 -11.18 -24.34
N ALA A 130 -15.29 -10.10 -25.13
CA ALA A 130 -14.23 -9.09 -25.14
C ALA A 130 -14.05 -8.42 -23.78
N ALA A 131 -15.14 -7.98 -23.14
CA ALA A 131 -15.08 -7.37 -21.82
C ALA A 131 -14.63 -8.38 -20.74
N THR A 132 -15.07 -9.63 -20.82
CA THR A 132 -14.64 -10.69 -19.88
C THR A 132 -13.15 -11.00 -20.05
N TYR A 133 -12.66 -11.08 -21.28
CA TYR A 133 -11.23 -11.24 -21.56
C TYR A 133 -10.42 -10.04 -21.04
N ALA A 134 -10.89 -8.80 -21.27
CA ALA A 134 -10.26 -7.60 -20.76
C ALA A 134 -10.14 -7.60 -19.22
N ARG A 135 -11.11 -8.17 -18.49
CA ARG A 135 -11.05 -8.34 -17.03
C ARG A 135 -9.97 -9.32 -16.55
N LEU A 136 -9.49 -10.22 -17.42
CA LEU A 136 -8.39 -11.11 -17.08
C LEU A 136 -7.02 -10.42 -17.18
N ILE A 137 -6.95 -9.28 -17.89
CA ILE A 137 -5.71 -8.50 -18.01
C ILE A 137 -5.43 -7.79 -16.67
N PRO A 138 -4.30 -8.06 -15.99
CA PRO A 138 -4.05 -7.54 -14.63
C PRO A 138 -4.15 -6.02 -14.52
N ARG A 139 -3.68 -5.28 -15.55
CA ARG A 139 -3.74 -3.80 -15.57
C ARG A 139 -5.18 -3.27 -15.57
N ILE A 140 -6.07 -3.91 -16.33
CA ILE A 140 -7.49 -3.55 -16.39
C ILE A 140 -8.18 -4.03 -15.12
N LYS A 141 -7.95 -5.27 -14.71
CA LYS A 141 -8.53 -5.85 -13.49
C LYS A 141 -8.31 -4.97 -12.27
N LYS A 142 -7.10 -4.46 -12.10
CA LYS A 142 -6.72 -3.66 -10.92
C LYS A 142 -7.42 -2.29 -10.86
N ARG A 143 -7.85 -1.73 -12.00
CA ARG A 143 -8.40 -0.36 -12.07
C ARG A 143 -9.86 -0.29 -12.48
N TYR A 144 -10.32 -1.19 -13.34
CA TYR A 144 -11.58 -1.08 -14.08
C TYR A 144 -12.43 -2.35 -14.02
N ASP A 145 -12.07 -3.38 -13.22
CA ASP A 145 -12.85 -4.64 -13.15
C ASP A 145 -14.33 -4.40 -12.84
N TYR A 146 -14.61 -3.54 -11.86
CA TYR A 146 -15.98 -3.16 -11.52
C TYR A 146 -16.69 -2.44 -12.67
N GLY A 147 -16.01 -1.54 -13.37
CA GLY A 147 -16.57 -0.84 -14.53
C GLY A 147 -16.87 -1.78 -15.69
N ALA A 148 -16.00 -2.76 -15.96
CA ALA A 148 -16.21 -3.79 -16.97
C ALA A 148 -17.39 -4.72 -16.62
N LEU A 149 -17.57 -5.06 -15.34
CA LEU A 149 -18.76 -5.80 -14.87
C LEU A 149 -20.05 -5.01 -15.12
N ILE A 150 -20.08 -3.73 -14.75
CA ILE A 150 -21.24 -2.86 -14.96
C ILE A 150 -21.50 -2.63 -16.45
N PHE A 151 -20.44 -2.52 -17.26
CA PHE A 151 -20.53 -2.46 -18.72
C PHE A 151 -21.25 -3.70 -19.28
N ILE A 152 -20.78 -4.91 -18.95
CA ILE A 152 -21.40 -6.16 -19.41
C ILE A 152 -22.86 -6.20 -18.99
N LEU A 153 -23.16 -5.92 -17.72
CA LEU A 153 -24.52 -5.94 -17.20
C LEU A 153 -25.44 -4.95 -17.93
N THR A 154 -24.99 -3.70 -18.09
CA THR A 154 -25.79 -2.64 -18.71
C THR A 154 -25.98 -2.91 -20.20
N PHE A 155 -24.92 -3.32 -20.91
CA PHE A 155 -24.99 -3.67 -22.33
C PHE A 155 -26.00 -4.79 -22.58
N ASN A 156 -25.89 -5.91 -21.85
CA ASN A 156 -26.81 -7.03 -22.00
C ASN A 156 -28.25 -6.64 -21.70
N LEU A 157 -28.46 -5.90 -20.62
CA LEU A 157 -29.81 -5.46 -20.26
C LEU A 157 -30.42 -4.57 -21.34
N VAL A 158 -29.65 -3.63 -21.90
CA VAL A 158 -30.15 -2.71 -22.93
C VAL A 158 -30.44 -3.43 -24.24
N VAL A 159 -29.53 -4.28 -24.72
CA VAL A 159 -29.71 -5.01 -25.98
C VAL A 159 -30.87 -6.01 -25.90
N VAL A 160 -30.95 -6.78 -24.80
CA VAL A 160 -31.98 -7.83 -24.64
C VAL A 160 -33.37 -7.25 -24.38
N SER A 161 -33.46 -6.10 -23.71
CA SER A 161 -34.77 -5.52 -23.38
C SER A 161 -35.57 -5.09 -24.63
N GLY A 162 -34.93 -4.94 -25.81
CA GLY A 162 -35.63 -4.73 -27.09
C GLY A 162 -36.60 -3.53 -27.12
N ILE A 163 -36.42 -2.60 -26.18
CA ILE A 163 -37.27 -1.43 -26.06
C ILE A 163 -36.88 -0.50 -27.21
N ARG A 164 -37.85 0.01 -27.98
CA ARG A 164 -37.63 1.00 -29.05
C ARG A 164 -36.64 2.07 -28.58
N ALA A 165 -35.66 2.43 -29.41
CA ALA A 165 -34.54 3.32 -29.05
C ALA A 165 -34.95 4.57 -28.24
N GLU A 166 -36.11 5.17 -28.55
CA GLU A 166 -36.77 6.27 -27.82
C GLU A 166 -36.95 5.99 -26.31
N LYS A 167 -37.53 4.84 -25.96
CA LYS A 167 -37.79 4.47 -24.56
C LYS A 167 -36.51 4.03 -23.83
N VAL A 168 -35.51 3.52 -24.56
CA VAL A 168 -34.19 3.18 -23.98
C VAL A 168 -33.44 4.44 -23.56
N MET A 169 -33.51 5.52 -24.36
CA MET A 169 -32.87 6.79 -24.03
C MET A 169 -33.46 7.44 -22.77
N VAL A 170 -34.78 7.34 -22.59
CA VAL A 170 -35.46 7.80 -21.35
C VAL A 170 -35.02 6.96 -20.15
N LEU A 171 -35.05 5.62 -20.27
CA LEU A 171 -34.63 4.71 -19.20
C LEU A 171 -33.15 4.88 -18.82
N ALA A 172 -32.28 5.11 -19.81
CA ALA A 172 -30.86 5.36 -19.59
C ALA A 172 -30.63 6.68 -18.84
N ARG A 173 -31.38 7.74 -19.19
CA ARG A 173 -31.30 9.04 -18.51
C ARG A 173 -31.72 8.92 -17.05
N GLU A 174 -32.82 8.22 -16.76
CA GLU A 174 -33.30 8.00 -15.39
C GLU A 174 -32.34 7.14 -14.56
N ARG A 175 -31.75 6.10 -15.15
CA ARG A 175 -30.74 5.28 -14.47
C ARG A 175 -29.46 6.06 -14.21
N LEU A 176 -29.02 6.86 -15.17
CA LEU A 176 -27.83 7.68 -15.00
C LEU A 176 -28.05 8.76 -13.93
N SER A 177 -29.23 9.39 -13.88
CA SER A 177 -29.54 10.40 -12.86
C SER A 177 -29.62 9.79 -11.45
N THR A 178 -30.22 8.61 -11.30
CA THR A 178 -30.27 7.90 -10.00
C THR A 178 -28.91 7.39 -9.55
N ILE A 179 -28.08 6.88 -10.45
CA ILE A 179 -26.68 6.53 -10.16
C ILE A 179 -25.89 7.78 -9.77
N ALA A 180 -26.05 8.88 -10.49
CA ALA A 180 -25.37 10.15 -10.19
C ALA A 180 -25.77 10.68 -8.81
N MET A 181 -27.05 10.62 -8.45
CA MET A 181 -27.54 11.02 -7.13
C MET A 181 -26.96 10.13 -6.02
N GLY A 182 -27.03 8.80 -6.17
CA GLY A 182 -26.44 7.87 -5.20
C GLY A 182 -24.92 8.09 -5.05
N PHE A 183 -24.22 8.30 -6.16
CA PHE A 183 -22.78 8.59 -6.16
C PHE A 183 -22.45 9.93 -5.47
N ALA A 184 -23.24 10.98 -5.72
CA ALA A 184 -23.06 12.28 -5.08
C ALA A 184 -23.20 12.18 -3.56
N ILE A 185 -24.19 11.44 -3.05
CA ILE A 185 -24.39 11.19 -1.61
C ILE A 185 -23.19 10.42 -1.05
N CYS A 186 -22.73 9.37 -1.74
CA CYS A 186 -21.55 8.61 -1.34
C CYS A 186 -20.31 9.49 -1.20
N ILE A 187 -20.05 10.35 -2.20
CA ILE A 187 -18.93 11.29 -2.17
C ILE A 187 -19.07 12.27 -1.01
N PHE A 188 -20.24 12.89 -0.87
CA PHE A 188 -20.52 13.88 0.15
C PHE A 188 -20.22 13.32 1.55
N ILE A 189 -20.75 12.14 1.86
CA ILE A 189 -20.50 11.50 3.17
C ILE A 189 -19.05 11.03 3.32
N SER A 190 -18.46 10.47 2.26
CA SER A 190 -17.08 9.96 2.32
C SER A 190 -16.05 11.06 2.56
N LEU A 191 -16.24 12.23 1.95
CA LEU A 191 -15.31 13.35 2.02
C LEU A 191 -15.55 14.27 3.23
N LEU A 192 -16.80 14.51 3.63
CA LEU A 192 -17.11 15.49 4.69
C LEU A 192 -17.25 14.87 6.08
N VAL A 193 -17.77 13.65 6.19
CA VAL A 193 -17.96 13.00 7.49
C VAL A 193 -16.70 12.20 7.81
N PHE A 194 -15.79 12.73 8.62
CA PHE A 194 -14.56 12.06 9.11
C PHE A 194 -13.80 11.27 8.02
N PRO A 195 -13.23 11.91 6.99
CA PRO A 195 -12.65 11.23 5.84
C PRO A 195 -11.58 10.22 6.24
N ILE A 196 -11.59 9.06 5.58
CA ILE A 196 -10.60 8.00 5.77
C ILE A 196 -9.82 7.86 4.46
N TRP A 197 -8.56 8.26 4.50
CA TRP A 197 -7.68 8.33 3.33
C TRP A 197 -6.78 7.10 3.22
N ALA A 198 -6.69 6.54 2.02
CA ALA A 198 -5.76 5.47 1.68
C ALA A 198 -4.32 5.99 1.60
N SER A 199 -4.13 7.24 1.19
CA SER A 199 -2.83 7.93 1.15
C SER A 199 -2.15 7.96 2.52
N ASP A 200 -2.88 8.35 3.58
CA ASP A 200 -2.36 8.38 4.95
C ASP A 200 -1.99 6.98 5.43
N GLU A 201 -2.86 5.99 5.20
CA GLU A 201 -2.61 4.60 5.61
C GLU A 201 -1.39 4.01 4.89
N LEU A 202 -1.21 4.29 3.60
CA LEU A 202 -0.04 3.86 2.84
C LEU A 202 1.23 4.52 3.37
N HIS A 203 1.16 5.82 3.65
CA HIS A 203 2.29 6.60 4.13
C HIS A 203 2.76 6.16 5.52
N ASP A 204 1.83 6.08 6.48
CA ASP A 204 2.10 5.60 7.83
C ASP A 204 2.60 4.15 7.83
N SER A 205 1.96 3.29 7.01
CA SER A 205 2.40 1.90 6.87
C SER A 205 3.80 1.83 6.28
N MET A 206 4.12 2.63 5.27
CA MET A 206 5.45 2.65 4.64
C MET A 206 6.52 2.97 5.68
N ALA A 207 6.36 4.08 6.40
CA ALA A 207 7.30 4.49 7.44
C ALA A 207 7.48 3.43 8.54
N SER A 208 6.38 2.77 8.96
CA SER A 208 6.48 1.72 9.99
C SER A 208 7.30 0.51 9.54
N LYS A 209 7.32 0.19 8.24
CA LYS A 209 8.09 -0.96 7.72
C LYS A 209 9.59 -0.74 7.86
N PHE A 210 10.08 0.48 7.63
CA PHE A 210 11.48 0.83 7.87
C PHE A 210 11.88 0.55 9.33
N GLN A 211 11.05 0.99 10.28
CA GLN A 211 11.27 0.75 11.71
C GLN A 211 11.19 -0.74 12.07
N ASP A 212 10.28 -1.48 11.45
CA ASP A 212 10.14 -2.92 11.64
C ASP A 212 11.37 -3.69 11.13
N LEU A 213 11.91 -3.30 9.97
CA LEU A 213 13.14 -3.89 9.42
C LEU A 213 14.37 -3.55 10.26
N ALA A 214 14.52 -2.29 10.71
CA ALA A 214 15.61 -1.90 11.59
C ALA A 214 15.64 -2.75 12.87
N ARG A 215 14.46 -2.93 13.51
CA ARG A 215 14.31 -3.77 14.70
C ARG A 215 14.56 -5.26 14.43
N ALA A 216 14.13 -5.76 13.27
CA ALA A 216 14.35 -7.15 12.90
C ALA A 216 15.84 -7.43 12.61
N LEU A 217 16.53 -6.46 12.01
CA LEU A 217 17.96 -6.52 11.75
C LEU A 217 18.77 -6.54 13.06
N GLU A 218 18.51 -5.60 13.98
CA GLU A 218 19.18 -5.57 15.28
C GLU A 218 18.98 -6.87 16.04
N GLY A 219 17.74 -7.37 16.12
CA GLY A 219 17.47 -8.65 16.78
C GLY A 219 18.17 -9.84 16.12
N CYS A 220 18.35 -9.83 14.79
CA CYS A 220 19.11 -10.86 14.08
C CYS A 220 20.61 -10.82 14.42
N LEU A 221 21.17 -9.62 14.53
CA LEU A 221 22.58 -9.45 14.88
C LEU A 221 22.85 -9.75 16.36
N GLU A 222 21.96 -9.34 17.26
CA GLU A 222 22.02 -9.71 18.68
C GLU A 222 21.99 -11.23 18.87
N GLU A 223 21.12 -11.95 18.15
CA GLU A 223 21.06 -13.42 18.16
C GLU A 223 22.40 -14.02 17.69
N TYR A 224 22.99 -13.50 16.61
CA TYR A 224 24.30 -13.93 16.11
C TYR A 224 25.42 -13.75 17.15
N PHE A 225 25.50 -12.59 17.79
CA PHE A 225 26.54 -12.29 18.79
C PHE A 225 26.29 -12.98 20.13
N GLY A 226 25.03 -13.24 20.49
CA GLY A 226 24.65 -14.01 21.68
C GLY A 226 25.23 -15.42 21.66
N PHE A 227 25.26 -16.07 20.49
CA PHE A 227 25.90 -17.37 20.32
C PHE A 227 27.43 -17.35 20.49
N ILE A 228 28.09 -16.19 20.40
CA ILE A 228 29.55 -16.08 20.60
C ILE A 228 29.89 -16.01 22.09
N ASN A 229 29.03 -15.43 22.91
CA ASN A 229 29.34 -15.09 24.30
C ASN A 229 28.85 -16.14 25.34
N GLU A 230 28.50 -17.37 24.95
CA GLU A 230 28.06 -18.48 25.82
C GLU A 230 27.08 -18.08 26.95
N LYS A 231 26.11 -17.20 26.69
CA LYS A 231 25.02 -16.93 27.64
C LYS A 231 23.87 -17.92 27.44
N GLU A 232 24.07 -19.15 27.91
CA GLU A 232 23.14 -20.28 27.75
C GLU A 232 21.78 -20.11 28.48
N ASN A 233 21.57 -19.03 29.25
CA ASN A 233 20.37 -18.86 30.08
C ASN A 233 19.51 -17.62 29.78
N GLN A 234 19.60 -17.03 28.59
CA GLN A 234 18.62 -16.03 28.15
C GLN A 234 17.75 -16.58 27.04
N GLN A 235 16.49 -16.81 27.40
CA GLN A 235 15.38 -17.14 26.51
C GLN A 235 15.52 -16.35 25.21
N PRO A 236 15.45 -17.01 24.03
CA PRO A 236 15.79 -16.37 22.77
C PRO A 236 14.98 -15.09 22.66
N SER A 237 15.68 -13.95 22.64
CA SER A 237 15.06 -12.66 22.38
C SER A 237 14.27 -12.89 21.11
N THR A 238 12.95 -12.83 21.22
CA THR A 238 12.06 -13.20 20.12
C THR A 238 12.09 -12.02 19.17
N ALA A 239 13.21 -11.88 18.46
CA ALA A 239 13.43 -10.94 17.40
C ALA A 239 12.22 -11.07 16.47
N ASN A 240 11.54 -9.96 16.26
CA ASN A 240 10.15 -9.95 15.83
C ASN A 240 10.03 -10.14 14.31
N PHE A 241 10.55 -11.26 13.80
CA PHE A 241 10.58 -11.65 12.37
C PHE A 241 9.18 -11.84 11.77
N ALA A 242 8.14 -11.94 12.61
CA ALA A 242 6.75 -11.82 12.20
C ALA A 242 6.51 -10.53 11.39
N SER A 243 7.23 -9.46 11.72
CA SER A 243 7.17 -8.18 11.00
C SER A 243 7.71 -8.32 9.56
N CYS A 244 8.86 -8.98 9.36
CA CYS A 244 9.40 -9.27 8.02
C CYS A 244 8.42 -10.09 7.18
N LYS A 245 7.79 -11.13 7.77
CA LYS A 245 6.76 -11.93 7.08
C LYS A 245 5.53 -11.09 6.71
N SER A 246 5.12 -10.16 7.58
CA SER A 246 4.04 -9.22 7.28
C SER A 246 4.40 -8.27 6.14
N ILE A 247 5.66 -7.81 6.07
CA ILE A 247 6.16 -6.94 5.00
C ILE A 247 6.16 -7.70 3.66
N LEU A 248 6.66 -8.94 3.62
CA LEU A 248 6.64 -9.76 2.41
C LEU A 248 5.23 -9.92 1.82
N ASN A 249 4.22 -10.07 2.68
CA ASN A 249 2.83 -10.23 2.28
C ASN A 249 2.09 -8.89 2.04
N SER A 250 2.76 -7.73 2.18
CA SER A 250 2.09 -6.43 2.08
C SER A 250 1.81 -5.97 0.65
N LYS A 251 2.43 -6.58 -0.37
CA LYS A 251 2.41 -6.11 -1.78
C LYS A 251 1.00 -5.78 -2.26
N ALA A 252 0.04 -6.70 -2.10
CA ALA A 252 -1.33 -6.49 -2.56
C ALA A 252 -2.05 -5.35 -1.82
N LYS A 253 -1.78 -5.18 -0.51
CA LYS A 253 -2.32 -4.08 0.30
C LYS A 253 -1.74 -2.73 -0.14
N ASP A 254 -0.42 -2.66 -0.33
CA ASP A 254 0.24 -1.42 -0.76
C ASP A 254 -0.23 -0.98 -2.15
N GLU A 255 -0.36 -1.96 -3.05
CA GLU A 255 -0.84 -1.76 -4.41
C GLU A 255 -2.30 -1.27 -4.50
N SER A 256 -3.18 -1.75 -3.62
CA SER A 256 -4.56 -1.28 -3.56
C SER A 256 -4.66 0.11 -2.95
N LEU A 257 -3.95 0.37 -1.85
CA LEU A 257 -3.88 1.70 -1.24
C LEU A 257 -3.33 2.75 -2.20
N ALA A 258 -2.23 2.45 -2.90
CA ALA A 258 -1.64 3.37 -3.89
C ALA A 258 -2.58 3.64 -5.07
N ASN A 259 -3.44 2.68 -5.42
CA ASN A 259 -4.46 2.90 -6.44
C ASN A 259 -5.58 3.81 -5.93
N PHE A 260 -6.08 3.59 -4.72
CA PHE A 260 -7.12 4.43 -4.13
C PHE A 260 -6.62 5.86 -3.91
N ALA A 261 -5.39 6.01 -3.43
CA ALA A 261 -4.70 7.29 -3.21
C ALA A 261 -4.65 8.18 -4.48
N LYS A 262 -4.61 7.60 -5.68
CA LYS A 262 -4.63 8.35 -6.95
C LYS A 262 -5.97 8.99 -7.28
N TRP A 263 -7.05 8.49 -6.68
CA TRP A 263 -8.40 9.02 -6.85
C TRP A 263 -8.76 10.01 -5.75
N GLU A 264 -7.91 10.21 -4.76
CA GLU A 264 -8.22 11.13 -3.67
C GLU A 264 -8.06 12.57 -4.17
N PRO A 265 -9.00 13.49 -3.82
CA PRO A 265 -8.79 14.91 -4.03
C PRO A 265 -7.58 15.39 -3.23
N TRP A 266 -7.13 16.62 -3.48
CA TRP A 266 -6.09 17.22 -2.65
C TRP A 266 -6.54 17.21 -1.19
N HIS A 267 -5.77 16.53 -0.34
CA HIS A 267 -5.97 16.56 1.11
C HIS A 267 -4.63 16.64 1.86
N GLY A 268 -4.64 17.36 2.98
CA GLY A 268 -3.53 17.44 3.93
C GLY A 268 -2.18 17.73 3.27
N LYS A 269 -1.32 16.71 3.27
CA LYS A 269 0.08 16.79 2.81
C LYS A 269 0.29 16.28 1.37
N PHE A 270 -0.75 15.75 0.73
CA PHE A 270 -0.66 15.09 -0.57
C PHE A 270 -1.37 15.93 -1.64
N GLY A 271 -0.61 16.30 -2.67
CA GLY A 271 -1.17 16.97 -3.85
C GLY A 271 -1.87 15.99 -4.82
N LEU A 272 -2.59 16.52 -5.79
CA LEU A 272 -3.33 15.74 -6.81
C LEU A 272 -2.44 14.82 -7.65
N SER A 273 -1.21 15.24 -7.95
CA SER A 273 -0.25 14.50 -8.79
C SER A 273 0.90 13.93 -7.96
N TYR A 274 0.59 13.29 -6.84
CA TYR A 274 1.61 12.74 -5.94
C TYR A 274 2.27 11.46 -6.50
N PRO A 275 3.59 11.24 -6.31
CA PRO A 275 4.34 10.15 -6.94
C PRO A 275 4.13 8.78 -6.23
N TRP A 276 2.89 8.29 -6.17
CA TRP A 276 2.55 6.99 -5.56
C TRP A 276 3.27 5.78 -6.18
N GLY A 277 3.77 5.91 -7.41
CA GLY A 277 4.63 4.89 -8.04
C GLY A 277 5.92 4.64 -7.26
N LYS A 278 6.54 5.71 -6.75
CA LYS A 278 7.78 5.63 -5.95
C LYS A 278 7.55 4.95 -4.60
N TYR A 279 6.37 5.11 -3.99
CA TYR A 279 6.00 4.33 -2.80
C TYR A 279 5.99 2.83 -3.08
N LEU A 280 5.49 2.39 -4.24
CA LEU A 280 5.48 0.97 -4.58
C LEU A 280 6.90 0.43 -4.83
N GLN A 281 7.76 1.22 -5.45
CA GLN A 281 9.18 0.89 -5.66
C GLN A 281 9.92 0.78 -4.32
N ILE A 282 9.77 1.76 -3.41
CA ILE A 282 10.34 1.69 -2.05
C ILE A 282 9.80 0.45 -1.31
N GLY A 283 8.49 0.17 -1.44
CA GLY A 283 7.89 -1.02 -0.86
C GLY A 283 8.43 -2.34 -1.44
N GLU A 284 9.00 -2.35 -2.64
CA GLU A 284 9.70 -3.48 -3.22
C GLU A 284 11.06 -3.72 -2.58
N HIS A 285 11.90 -2.68 -2.52
CA HIS A 285 13.19 -2.73 -1.84
C HIS A 285 13.05 -3.14 -0.36
N LEU A 286 12.04 -2.63 0.34
CA LEU A 286 11.76 -3.05 1.73
C LEU A 286 11.40 -4.53 1.85
N ARG A 287 10.68 -5.09 0.86
CA ARG A 287 10.36 -6.53 0.82
C ARG A 287 11.61 -7.36 0.54
N GLU A 288 12.49 -6.90 -0.34
CA GLU A 288 13.76 -7.58 -0.62
C GLU A 288 14.68 -7.58 0.61
N ILE A 289 14.78 -6.46 1.32
CA ILE A 289 15.51 -6.38 2.60
C ILE A 289 14.86 -7.32 3.63
N ALA A 290 13.52 -7.37 3.71
CA ALA A 290 12.83 -8.31 4.59
C ALA A 290 13.16 -9.77 4.27
N ALA A 291 13.25 -10.12 2.98
CA ALA A 291 13.66 -11.46 2.54
C ALA A 291 15.11 -11.75 2.93
N THR A 292 16.03 -10.81 2.68
CA THR A 292 17.44 -10.95 3.06
C THR A 292 17.61 -11.14 4.58
N ILE A 293 16.88 -10.39 5.41
CA ILE A 293 16.90 -10.55 6.88
C ILE A 293 16.38 -11.94 7.30
N LEU A 294 15.32 -12.45 6.66
CA LEU A 294 14.80 -13.80 6.95
C LEU A 294 15.78 -14.90 6.54
N SER A 295 16.46 -14.73 5.40
CA SER A 295 17.51 -15.64 4.97
C SER A 295 18.72 -15.58 5.91
N LEU A 296 19.08 -14.39 6.39
CA LEU A 296 20.15 -14.19 7.39
C LEU A 296 19.83 -14.98 8.66
N LYS A 297 18.60 -14.88 9.17
CA LYS A 297 18.12 -15.71 10.29
C LYS A 297 18.23 -17.21 10.00
N GLY A 298 17.81 -17.64 8.80
CA GLY A 298 17.90 -19.05 8.40
C GLY A 298 19.33 -19.58 8.44
N SER A 299 20.32 -18.76 8.08
CA SER A 299 21.74 -19.11 8.17
C SER A 299 22.22 -19.28 9.63
N LEU A 300 21.66 -18.50 10.56
CA LEU A 300 22.00 -18.54 11.99
C LEU A 300 21.49 -19.79 12.70
N GLN A 301 20.31 -20.29 12.29
CA GLN A 301 19.65 -21.44 12.90
C GLN A 301 20.10 -22.79 12.29
N SER A 302 21.09 -22.76 11.39
CA SER A 302 21.63 -23.96 10.76
C SER A 302 22.36 -24.86 11.78
N PRO A 303 22.17 -26.21 11.73
CA PRO A 303 22.84 -27.14 12.65
C PRO A 303 24.37 -27.14 12.54
N ARG A 304 24.92 -26.68 11.42
CA ARG A 304 26.36 -26.57 11.18
C ARG A 304 26.85 -25.21 11.68
N GLN A 305 27.08 -25.11 13.00
CA GLN A 305 27.62 -23.89 13.58
C GLN A 305 29.13 -23.76 13.27
N PRO A 306 29.63 -22.55 12.95
CA PRO A 306 31.06 -22.32 12.74
C PRO A 306 31.86 -22.45 14.04
N PRO A 307 33.16 -22.78 13.96
CA PRO A 307 34.09 -22.64 15.09
C PRO A 307 34.07 -21.21 15.66
N THR A 308 34.13 -21.09 16.98
CA THR A 308 34.12 -19.81 17.73
C THR A 308 35.20 -18.82 17.26
N THR A 309 36.39 -19.31 16.97
CA THR A 309 37.53 -18.51 16.48
C THR A 309 37.27 -17.81 15.14
N MET A 310 36.47 -18.42 14.25
CA MET A 310 36.13 -17.81 12.98
C MET A 310 35.02 -16.76 13.13
N ARG A 311 34.08 -16.95 14.07
CA ARG A 311 33.06 -15.93 14.36
C ARG A 311 33.65 -14.67 14.97
N GLU A 312 34.69 -14.78 15.79
CA GLU A 312 35.39 -13.62 16.38
C GLU A 312 36.02 -12.71 15.32
N THR A 313 36.67 -13.28 14.31
CA THR A 313 37.31 -12.52 13.21
C THR A 313 36.31 -11.64 12.43
N PHE A 314 35.06 -12.10 12.29
CA PHE A 314 34.02 -11.37 11.55
C PHE A 314 33.06 -10.61 12.47
N LYS A 315 33.23 -10.69 13.80
CA LYS A 315 32.35 -10.06 14.78
C LYS A 315 32.35 -8.53 14.64
N GLU A 316 33.53 -7.91 14.72
CA GLU A 316 33.66 -6.44 14.65
C GLU A 316 33.15 -5.87 13.31
N PRO A 317 33.51 -6.41 12.13
CA PRO A 317 32.95 -5.93 10.86
C PRO A 317 31.42 -6.09 10.77
N CYS A 318 30.87 -7.20 11.24
CA CYS A 318 29.42 -7.43 11.20
C CYS A 318 28.67 -6.51 12.18
N GLU A 319 29.26 -6.23 13.34
CA GLU A 319 28.68 -5.33 14.34
C GLU A 319 28.66 -3.89 13.83
N ALA A 320 29.76 -3.44 13.20
CA ALA A 320 29.83 -2.14 12.54
C ALA A 320 28.75 -1.99 11.45
N VAL A 321 28.52 -3.04 10.65
CA VAL A 321 27.45 -3.07 9.63
C VAL A 321 26.05 -2.93 10.26
N GLY A 322 25.80 -3.62 11.37
CA GLY A 322 24.55 -3.46 12.12
C GLY A 322 24.32 -2.05 12.63
N LEU A 323 25.35 -1.48 13.26
CA LEU A 323 25.35 -0.12 13.80
C LEU A 323 25.21 0.95 12.72
N LEU A 324 25.52 0.63 11.46
CA LEU A 324 25.26 1.52 10.33
C LEU A 324 23.85 1.32 9.74
N LEU A 325 23.45 0.09 9.45
CA LEU A 325 22.24 -0.20 8.69
C LEU A 325 20.95 0.08 9.45
N ALA A 326 20.86 -0.34 10.72
CA ALA A 326 19.63 -0.16 11.49
C ALA A 326 19.32 1.34 11.75
N PRO A 327 20.28 2.19 12.13
CA PRO A 327 20.05 3.64 12.21
C PRO A 327 19.74 4.25 10.85
N THR A 328 20.41 3.83 9.78
CA THR A 328 20.13 4.33 8.41
C THR A 328 18.68 4.03 7.99
N LEU A 329 18.20 2.81 8.20
CA LEU A 329 16.80 2.45 7.92
C LEU A 329 15.82 3.30 8.72
N ARG A 330 16.10 3.57 10.01
CA ARG A 330 15.27 4.47 10.83
C ARG A 330 15.29 5.89 10.29
N GLU A 331 16.46 6.42 9.92
CA GLU A 331 16.61 7.77 9.39
C GLU A 331 15.82 7.93 8.08
N LEU A 332 15.93 6.98 7.16
CA LEU A 332 15.15 6.95 5.92
C LEU A 332 13.64 6.89 6.19
N GLY A 333 13.21 6.02 7.12
CA GLY A 333 11.81 5.90 7.52
C GLY A 333 11.26 7.17 8.17
N GLU A 334 12.06 7.85 8.99
CA GLU A 334 11.70 9.12 9.59
C GLU A 334 11.61 10.26 8.58
N SER A 335 12.50 10.28 7.59
CA SER A 335 12.44 11.22 6.47
C SER A 335 11.13 11.09 5.70
N VAL A 336 10.74 9.85 5.37
CA VAL A 336 9.45 9.57 4.73
C VAL A 336 8.31 10.05 5.63
N LEU A 337 8.26 9.61 6.89
CA LEU A 337 7.19 9.95 7.83
C LEU A 337 7.02 11.47 8.05
N LYS A 338 8.13 12.19 8.15
CA LYS A 338 8.16 13.64 8.39
C LYS A 338 8.11 14.45 7.09
N MET A 339 8.16 13.80 5.92
CA MET A 339 8.27 14.41 4.59
C MET A 339 9.42 15.43 4.52
N ARG A 340 10.59 15.01 5.00
CA ARG A 340 11.82 15.82 5.01
C ARG A 340 12.87 15.11 4.17
N ARG A 341 13.65 15.87 3.39
CA ARG A 341 14.76 15.27 2.64
C ARG A 341 15.81 14.75 3.61
N CYS A 342 16.18 13.48 3.48
CA CYS A 342 17.43 12.96 4.03
C CYS A 342 18.49 13.29 3.01
N HIS A 343 19.55 14.01 3.35
CA HIS A 343 20.67 14.26 2.43
C HIS A 343 21.46 12.96 2.16
N ALA A 344 20.81 11.97 1.55
CA ALA A 344 21.25 10.58 1.45
C ALA A 344 22.51 10.49 0.60
N GLU A 345 22.56 11.21 -0.52
CA GLU A 345 23.73 11.29 -1.40
C GLU A 345 24.96 11.88 -0.70
N ALA A 346 24.77 12.86 0.20
CA ALA A 346 25.86 13.57 0.86
C ALA A 346 26.36 12.89 2.14
N SER A 347 25.48 12.19 2.87
CA SER A 347 25.78 11.73 4.24
C SER A 347 25.63 10.23 4.47
N ILE A 348 24.69 9.56 3.77
CA ILE A 348 24.37 8.14 3.99
C ILE A 348 25.14 7.27 3.00
N LEU A 349 25.06 7.61 1.71
CA LEU A 349 25.64 6.84 0.62
C LEU A 349 27.17 6.69 0.72
N PRO A 350 27.96 7.71 1.10
CA PRO A 350 29.39 7.55 1.29
C PRO A 350 29.74 6.56 2.42
N LYS A 351 28.98 6.58 3.52
CA LYS A 351 29.19 5.68 4.66
C LYS A 351 28.91 4.22 4.28
N LEU A 352 27.81 3.97 3.58
CA LEU A 352 27.45 2.62 3.11
C LEU A 352 28.48 2.09 2.10
N LYS A 353 28.93 2.93 1.15
CA LYS A 353 29.98 2.57 0.19
C LYS A 353 31.30 2.23 0.87
N SER A 354 31.74 3.06 1.84
CA SER A 354 32.96 2.80 2.62
C SER A 354 32.87 1.46 3.33
N MET A 355 31.74 1.20 4.00
CA MET A 355 31.51 -0.04 4.72
C MET A 355 31.48 -1.27 3.81
N ARG A 356 30.92 -1.14 2.60
CA ARG A 356 30.96 -2.20 1.60
C ARG A 356 32.40 -2.54 1.20
N VAL A 357 33.24 -1.54 0.97
CA VAL A 357 34.66 -1.74 0.62
C VAL A 357 35.42 -2.41 1.76
N GLU A 358 35.20 -1.96 2.99
CA GLU A 358 35.78 -2.60 4.19
C GLU A 358 35.35 -4.07 4.29
N LEU A 359 34.06 -4.37 4.17
CA LEU A 359 33.54 -5.74 4.28
C LEU A 359 34.10 -6.65 3.17
N ASN A 360 34.22 -6.14 1.95
CA ASN A 360 34.83 -6.84 0.82
C ASN A 360 36.31 -7.18 1.07
N SER A 361 37.05 -6.27 1.72
CA SER A 361 38.45 -6.51 2.05
C SER A 361 38.62 -7.65 3.08
N VAL A 362 37.65 -7.82 3.99
CA VAL A 362 37.65 -8.89 5.01
C VAL A 362 37.30 -10.25 4.40
N MET A 363 36.49 -10.29 3.34
CA MET A 363 36.15 -11.54 2.61
C MET A 363 37.22 -12.03 1.63
N SER A 364 38.42 -11.42 1.58
CA SER A 364 39.48 -11.87 0.68
C SER A 364 39.87 -13.34 0.94
N PRO A 365 40.14 -14.15 -0.11
CA PRO A 365 40.45 -15.59 0.02
C PRO A 365 41.65 -15.89 0.93
N SER A 366 42.53 -14.92 1.16
CA SER A 366 43.70 -15.03 2.03
C SER A 366 43.38 -15.02 3.53
N LYS A 367 42.22 -14.48 3.94
CA LYS A 367 41.75 -14.45 5.35
C LYS A 367 40.74 -15.57 5.67
N LEU A 368 40.15 -16.15 4.63
CA LEU A 368 39.27 -17.30 4.72
C LEU A 368 40.16 -18.55 4.80
N GLY A 369 40.44 -19.06 6.00
CA GLY A 369 41.19 -20.32 6.19
C GLY A 369 40.54 -21.52 5.44
N PRO A 370 41.10 -22.75 5.58
CA PRO A 370 40.59 -23.90 4.85
C PRO A 370 39.07 -24.06 5.05
N ILE A 371 38.32 -24.05 3.95
CA ILE A 371 36.85 -23.95 3.88
C ILE A 371 36.13 -25.17 4.50
N GLU A 372 36.89 -26.17 4.97
CA GLU A 372 36.39 -27.51 5.29
C GLU A 372 35.57 -27.61 6.60
N ASN A 373 35.58 -26.60 7.50
CA ASN A 373 34.96 -26.75 8.82
C ASN A 373 34.15 -25.51 9.27
N GLY A 374 32.98 -25.28 8.66
CA GLY A 374 32.01 -24.26 9.11
C GLY A 374 32.22 -22.83 8.55
N GLY A 375 33.30 -22.59 7.80
CA GLY A 375 33.56 -21.29 7.17
C GLY A 375 32.55 -20.88 6.09
N PHE A 376 31.88 -21.84 5.47
CA PHE A 376 30.81 -21.57 4.51
C PHE A 376 29.62 -20.81 5.13
N ALA A 377 29.27 -21.11 6.38
CA ALA A 377 28.15 -20.44 7.05
C ALA A 377 28.49 -18.97 7.40
N VAL A 378 29.71 -18.70 7.87
CA VAL A 378 30.19 -17.32 8.13
C VAL A 378 30.32 -16.54 6.83
N ALA A 379 30.90 -17.14 5.79
CA ALA A 379 31.01 -16.50 4.48
C ALA A 379 29.64 -16.18 3.87
N THR A 380 28.67 -17.10 3.99
CA THR A 380 27.29 -16.88 3.55
C THR A 380 26.65 -15.74 4.34
N PHE A 381 26.82 -15.71 5.66
CA PHE A 381 26.29 -14.64 6.51
C PHE A 381 26.86 -13.27 6.13
N VAL A 382 28.18 -13.17 5.95
CA VAL A 382 28.85 -11.92 5.57
C VAL A 382 28.45 -11.48 4.16
N PHE A 383 28.31 -12.43 3.22
CA PHE A 383 27.79 -12.14 1.88
C PHE A 383 26.36 -11.59 1.92
N MET A 384 25.47 -12.17 2.73
CA MET A 384 24.11 -11.66 2.91
C MET A 384 24.09 -10.26 3.54
N LEU A 385 25.03 -9.96 4.44
CA LEU A 385 25.19 -8.60 4.98
C LEU A 385 25.66 -7.60 3.91
N MET A 386 26.60 -7.97 3.03
CA MET A 386 26.99 -7.13 1.89
C MET A 386 25.80 -6.84 0.98
N GLU A 387 25.04 -7.87 0.62
CA GLU A 387 23.84 -7.73 -0.22
C GLU A 387 22.83 -6.78 0.43
N MET A 388 22.69 -6.85 1.76
CA MET A 388 21.82 -5.95 2.51
C MET A 388 22.31 -4.50 2.50
N VAL A 389 23.63 -4.26 2.62
CA VAL A 389 24.21 -2.91 2.47
C VAL A 389 23.88 -2.34 1.09
N GLU A 390 24.00 -3.17 0.04
CA GLU A 390 23.69 -2.75 -1.32
C GLU A 390 22.22 -2.40 -1.52
N LYS A 391 21.31 -3.23 -1.03
CA LYS A 391 19.87 -2.97 -1.07
C LYS A 391 19.48 -1.70 -0.30
N VAL A 392 20.13 -1.43 0.84
CA VAL A 392 19.90 -0.19 1.62
C VAL A 392 20.46 1.04 0.90
N GLU A 393 21.56 0.93 0.16
CA GLU A 393 22.04 2.02 -0.70
C GLU A 393 21.05 2.36 -1.82
N GLU A 394 20.50 1.35 -2.50
CA GLU A 394 19.51 1.55 -3.55
C GLU A 394 18.21 2.16 -2.99
N LEU A 395 17.75 1.63 -1.85
CA LEU A 395 16.62 2.18 -1.10
C LEU A 395 16.83 3.66 -0.72
N ALA A 396 18.05 4.04 -0.30
CA ALA A 396 18.36 5.42 0.05
C ALA A 396 18.24 6.37 -1.16
N LYS A 397 18.63 5.91 -2.36
CA LYS A 397 18.45 6.68 -3.61
C LYS A 397 16.97 6.86 -3.95
N GLU A 398 16.18 5.79 -3.86
CA GLU A 398 14.74 5.83 -4.14
C GLU A 398 13.99 6.76 -3.17
N VAL A 399 14.37 6.78 -1.88
CA VAL A 399 13.80 7.70 -0.88
C VAL A 399 14.18 9.15 -1.18
N GLU A 400 15.41 9.41 -1.63
CA GLU A 400 15.85 10.77 -2.02
C GLU A 400 15.13 11.25 -3.29
N GLU A 401 14.98 10.40 -4.29
CA GLU A 401 14.20 10.71 -5.50
C GLU A 401 12.73 10.97 -5.17
N LEU A 402 12.14 10.18 -4.26
CA LEU A 402 10.80 10.47 -3.75
C LEU A 402 10.75 11.87 -3.12
N GLY A 403 11.73 12.22 -2.29
CA GLY A 403 11.80 13.53 -1.65
C GLY A 403 11.97 14.69 -2.64
N LYS A 404 12.64 14.47 -3.77
CA LYS A 404 12.75 15.45 -4.88
C LYS A 404 11.41 15.60 -5.62
N LEU A 405 10.75 14.49 -5.97
CA LEU A 405 9.50 14.49 -6.74
C LEU A 405 8.27 14.96 -5.92
N ALA A 406 8.25 14.63 -4.63
CA ALA A 406 7.17 15.00 -3.71
C ALA A 406 7.41 16.34 -2.99
N ASP A 407 8.46 17.06 -3.38
CA ASP A 407 8.89 18.34 -2.79
C ASP A 407 8.99 18.32 -1.25
N PHE A 408 9.70 17.33 -0.72
CA PHE A 408 9.96 17.24 0.71
C PHE A 408 10.76 18.45 1.19
N ARG A 409 10.44 18.93 2.39
CA ARG A 409 11.09 20.10 2.97
C ARG A 409 12.57 19.82 3.24
N THR A 410 13.44 20.75 2.87
CA THR A 410 14.85 20.77 3.27
C THR A 410 14.99 21.33 4.68
N GLN A 411 15.92 20.81 5.49
CA GLN A 411 16.14 21.25 6.87
C GLN A 411 16.47 22.75 7.00
N LEU A 412 16.94 23.41 5.93
CA LEU A 412 17.25 24.84 5.94
C LEU A 412 16.04 25.77 6.19
N ALA A 413 14.80 25.29 5.99
CA ALA A 413 13.60 26.12 6.19
C ALA A 413 13.21 26.33 7.67
N LEU A 414 13.94 25.74 8.64
CA LEU A 414 13.72 25.93 10.08
C LEU A 414 14.64 26.99 10.71
N ILE A 415 15.55 27.59 9.93
CA ILE A 415 16.40 28.71 10.35
C ILE A 415 16.08 29.92 9.47
N CYS A 416 14.88 30.48 9.65
CA CYS A 416 14.64 31.87 9.28
C CYS A 416 13.80 32.53 10.38
N PRO A 417 14.43 33.27 11.31
CA PRO A 417 13.73 34.29 12.07
C PRO A 417 13.87 35.61 11.30
N THR A 418 12.79 36.12 10.74
CA THR A 418 12.63 37.55 10.38
C THR A 418 11.13 37.76 10.14
N LYS A 419 10.37 38.38 11.06
CA LYS A 419 10.32 39.84 11.30
C LYS A 419 10.42 40.64 9.99
N GLN A 420 9.26 40.99 9.44
CA GLN A 420 8.79 42.37 9.42
C GLN A 420 7.27 42.40 9.40
#